data_AF-G5JUP3-F1
#
_entry.id   AF-G5JUP3-F1
#
_cell.length_a   1.000
_cell.length_b   1.000
_cell.length_c   1.000
_cell.angle_alpha   90.00
_cell.angle_beta   90.00
_cell.angle_gamma   90.00
#
_symmetry.space_group_name_H-M   'P 1'
#
loop_
_entity.id
_entity.type
_entity.pdbx_description
1 polymer ?
#
loop_
_entity_poly.entity_id
_entity_poly.type
_entity_poly.pdbx_seq_one_letter_code
_entity_poly.pdbx_strand_id
1 'polypeptide(L)' 'MPTSYRVIDEEPWGSQGVRKIRVKNYYIYYWVDEPNLEVFILSIIYAKRNQRQELIKYL' A
#
# COMPACT_ATOMS: atom_id res chain seq x y z
N MET A 1 -10.73 7.69 -7.92
CA MET A 1 -10.02 6.72 -8.80
C MET A 1 -8.83 6.15 -8.02
N PRO A 2 -8.36 4.91 -8.24
CA PRO A 2 -7.23 4.34 -7.51
C PRO A 2 -5.97 5.23 -7.54
N THR A 3 -5.77 5.98 -8.62
CA THR A 3 -4.68 6.96 -8.81
C THR A 3 -4.82 8.24 -7.98
N SER A 4 -5.97 8.51 -7.33
CA SER A 4 -6.16 9.76 -6.57
C SER A 4 -5.46 9.77 -5.21
N TYR A 5 -5.03 8.61 -4.71
CA TYR A 5 -4.29 8.50 -3.45
C TYR A 5 -2.81 8.73 -3.68
N ARG A 6 -2.13 9.41 -2.76
CA ARG A 6 -0.70 9.67 -2.88
C ARG A 6 0.11 8.36 -2.83
N VAL A 7 1.21 8.37 -3.57
CA VAL A 7 2.30 7.39 -3.45
C VAL A 7 2.89 7.49 -2.04
N ILE A 8 3.33 6.38 -1.50
CA ILE A 8 3.91 6.33 -0.16
C ILE A 8 5.31 6.93 -0.14
N ASP A 9 5.73 7.46 1.01
CA ASP A 9 7.07 8.05 1.18
C ASP A 9 8.15 6.99 1.47
N GLU A 10 7.76 5.75 1.80
CA GLU A 10 8.70 4.68 2.14
C GLU A 10 9.37 4.05 0.92
N GLU A 11 10.70 4.15 0.85
CA GLU A 11 11.52 3.51 -0.18
C GLU A 11 11.78 2.02 0.13
N PRO A 12 11.91 1.15 -0.90
CA PRO A 12 11.91 1.45 -2.35
C PRO A 12 10.51 1.57 -2.99
N TRP A 13 9.45 1.29 -2.23
CA TRP A 13 8.09 1.15 -2.78
C TRP A 13 7.49 2.48 -3.26
N GLY A 14 7.86 3.60 -2.64
CA GLY A 14 7.52 4.95 -3.09
C GLY A 14 7.97 5.20 -4.53
N SER A 15 9.26 5.00 -4.81
CA SER A 15 9.80 5.09 -6.18
C SER A 15 9.12 4.13 -7.18
N GLN A 16 8.55 3.02 -6.72
CA GLN A 16 7.80 2.06 -7.55
C GLN A 16 6.33 2.46 -7.77
N GLY A 17 5.89 3.59 -7.24
CA GLY A 17 4.52 4.09 -7.41
C GLY A 17 3.49 3.38 -6.51
N VAL A 18 3.94 2.69 -5.46
CA VAL A 18 3.04 2.05 -4.50
C VAL A 18 2.27 3.10 -3.71
N ARG A 19 0.98 2.87 -3.55
CA ARG A 19 0.04 3.75 -2.86
C ARG A 19 -0.49 3.07 -1.62
N LYS A 20 -0.91 3.87 -0.64
CA LYS A 20 -1.52 3.40 0.60
C LYS A 20 -2.83 4.12 0.87
N ILE A 21 -3.84 3.33 1.19
CA ILE A 21 -5.14 3.79 1.65
C ILE A 21 -5.43 3.18 3.02
N ARG A 22 -6.11 3.95 3.88
CA ARG A 22 -6.68 3.43 5.13
C ARG A 22 -8.18 3.19 4.96
N VAL A 23 -8.62 1.97 5.19
CA VAL A 23 -10.04 1.59 5.23
C VAL A 23 -10.35 1.01 6.61
N LYS A 24 -11.18 1.71 7.40
CA LYS A 24 -11.44 1.40 8.81
C LYS A 24 -10.13 1.24 9.60
N ASN A 25 -9.86 0.02 10.07
CA ASN A 25 -8.68 -0.33 10.86
C ASN A 25 -7.63 -1.07 10.02
N TYR A 26 -7.63 -0.95 8.70
CA TYR A 26 -6.66 -1.62 7.83
C TYR A 26 -5.97 -0.61 6.92
N TYR A 27 -4.68 -0.82 6.70
CA TYR A 27 -3.90 -0.21 5.63
C TYR A 27 -3.84 -1.18 4.47
N ILE A 28 -4.12 -0.67 3.28
CA ILE A 28 -4.04 -1.42 2.03
C ILE A 28 -2.95 -0.77 1.21
N TYR A 29 -1.95 -1.56 0.84
CA TYR A 29 -0.88 -1.19 -0.07
C TYR A 29 -1.19 -1.78 -1.44
N TYR A 30 -1.13 -0.97 -2.47
CA TYR A 30 -1.47 -1.37 -3.83
C TYR A 30 -0.70 -0.55 -4.85
N TRP A 31 -0.61 -1.07 -6.07
CA TRP A 31 -0.17 -0.30 -7.24
C TRP A 31 -1.21 -0.40 -8.36
N VAL A 32 -1.13 0.52 -9.31
CA VAL A 32 -2.11 0.67 -10.39
C VAL A 32 -1.39 0.49 -11.71
N ASP A 33 -1.89 -0.42 -12.54
CA ASP A 33 -1.48 -0.59 -13.93
C ASP A 33 -2.53 0.09 -14.81
N GLU A 34 -2.30 1.36 -15.12
CA GLU A 34 -3.23 2.15 -15.93
C GLU A 34 -3.41 1.63 -17.37
N PRO A 35 -2.36 1.19 -18.08
CA PRO A 35 -2.50 0.57 -19.40
C PRO A 35 -3.46 -0.62 -19.42
N ASN A 36 -3.42 -1.48 -18.41
CA ASN A 36 -4.27 -2.67 -18.32
C ASN A 36 -5.56 -2.44 -17.53
N LEU A 37 -5.75 -1.25 -16.95
CA LEU A 37 -6.86 -0.91 -16.05
C LEU A 37 -6.96 -1.82 -14.82
N GLU A 38 -5.81 -2.28 -14.31
CA GLU A 38 -5.71 -3.23 -13.20
C GLU A 38 -5.21 -2.57 -11.91
N VAL A 39 -5.64 -3.13 -10.79
CA VAL A 39 -5.18 -2.75 -9.45
C VAL A 39 -4.65 -3.98 -8.73
N PHE A 40 -3.38 -3.92 -8.36
CA PHE A 40 -2.71 -5.01 -7.68
C PHE A 40 -2.60 -4.71 -6.19
N ILE A 41 -3.24 -5.53 -5.37
CA ILE A 41 -3.14 -5.43 -3.91
C ILE A 41 -1.89 -6.18 -3.45
N LEU A 42 -0.98 -5.46 -2.79
CA LEU A 42 0.28 -6.00 -2.29
C LEU A 42 0.12 -6.54 -0.87
N SER A 43 -0.52 -5.78 0.02
CA SER A 43 -0.67 -6.17 1.42
C SER A 43 -1.84 -5.45 2.09
N ILE A 44 -2.46 -6.13 3.06
CA ILE A 44 -3.51 -5.58 3.92
C ILE A 44 -3.08 -5.78 5.38
N ILE A 45 -2.76 -4.67 6.05
CA ILE A 45 -2.18 -4.68 7.41
C ILE A 45 -3.18 -4.06 8.38
N TYR A 46 -3.44 -4.71 9.51
CA TYR A 46 -4.31 -4.15 10.55
C TYR A 46 -3.63 -2.96 11.26
N ALA A 47 -4.18 -1.76 11.08
CA ALA A 47 -3.66 -0.47 11.51
C ALA A 47 -3.57 -0.28 13.02
N LYS A 48 -4.30 -1.07 13.82
CA LYS A 48 -4.20 -1.01 15.29
C LYS A 48 -3.10 -1.90 15.86
N ARG A 49 -2.40 -2.68 15.03
CA ARG A 49 -1.16 -3.35 15.42
C ARG A 49 0.03 -2.41 15.20
N ASN A 50 1.09 -2.64 15.96
CA ASN A 50 2.33 -1.89 15.79
C ASN A 50 2.90 -2.18 14.40
N GLN A 51 2.75 -1.22 13.47
CA GLN A 51 3.04 -1.42 12.05
C GLN A 51 4.48 -1.90 11.80
N ARG A 52 5.46 -1.38 12.55
CA ARG A 52 6.88 -1.77 12.37
C ARG A 52 7.10 -3.26 12.64
N GLN A 53 6.42 -3.82 13.63
CA GLN A 53 6.59 -5.24 13.97
C GLN A 53 5.94 -6.17 12.93
N GLU A 54 4.81 -5.76 12.34
CA GLU A 54 4.15 -6.56 11.30
C GLU A 54 4.90 -6.48 9.96
N LEU A 55 5.44 -5.31 9.59
CA LEU A 55 6.24 -5.15 8.36
C LEU A 55 7.50 -6.03 8.36
N ILE A 56 8.16 -6.21 9.51
CA ILE A 56 9.36 -7.07 9.64
C ILE A 56 9.03 -8.56 9.44
N LYS A 57 7.77 -8.99 9.60
CA LYS A 57 7.40 -10.40 9.47
C LYS A 57 7.40 -10.92 8.03
N TYR A 58 7.34 -10.00 7.06
CA TYR A 58 7.22 -10.31 5.63
C TYR A 58 8.46 -9.91 4.82
N LEU A 59 9.51 -9.44 5.49
CA LEU A 59 10.87 -9.22 4.97
C LEU A 59 11.78 -10.32 5.51
#